data_AF-A0A497MLQ2-F1
#
_entry.id   AF-A0A497MLQ2-F1
#
_cell.length_a   1.000
_cell.length_b   1.000
_cell.length_c   1.000
_cell.angle_alpha   90.00
_cell.angle_beta   90.00
_cell.angle_gamma   90.00
#
_symmetry.space_group_name_H-M   'P 1'
#
loop_
_entity.id
_entity.type
_entity.pdbx_description
1 polymer ?
#
loop_
_entity_poly.entity_id
_entity_poly.type
_entity_poly.pdbx_seq_one_letter_code
_entity_poly.pdbx_strand_id
1 'polypeptide(L)'
;DEIPPIVVIHENEPKSPIRIYNSGNLIVLTTEIVLPAQAIFAVSRSITKWAKEKGVNMIIGLTGLATPNRLEIEKPAVYGIGTTPETRELISKAGIKAFDEGLLVGTYATLLRECMRAQQPNITLLAEAHLQFPDPGASASIIETLNSLLNLNVDVAELLDKAEEIRVKARELMKRTQEQLRSLRKVQEQELPGIYV
;
A
#
# COMPACT_ATOMS: atom_id res chain seq x y z
N ASP A 1 -10.81 8.48 22.42
CA ASP A 1 -12.09 8.73 21.75
C ASP A 1 -11.97 9.28 20.32
N GLU A 2 -10.78 9.24 19.69
CA GLU A 2 -10.62 9.74 18.30
C GLU A 2 -10.89 8.68 17.21
N ILE A 3 -11.02 7.41 17.60
CA ILE A 3 -11.32 6.31 16.67
C ILE A 3 -12.85 6.27 16.46
N PRO A 4 -13.34 6.21 15.20
CA PRO A 4 -14.76 6.06 14.92
C PRO A 4 -15.36 4.82 15.62
N PRO A 5 -16.60 4.88 16.13
CA PRO A 5 -17.25 3.77 16.80
C PRO A 5 -17.74 2.72 15.79
N ILE A 6 -16.80 2.07 15.10
CA ILE A 6 -17.04 1.06 14.07
C ILE A 6 -16.63 -0.31 14.61
N VAL A 7 -17.45 -1.32 14.33
CA VAL A 7 -17.15 -2.73 14.57
C VAL A 7 -17.20 -3.45 13.22
N VAL A 8 -16.22 -4.30 12.95
CA VAL A 8 -16.19 -5.13 11.74
C VAL A 8 -16.80 -6.48 12.06
N ILE A 9 -17.69 -6.99 11.21
CA ILE A 9 -18.26 -8.34 11.38
C ILE A 9 -17.60 -9.28 10.38
N HIS A 10 -16.91 -10.30 10.88
CA HIS A 10 -16.33 -11.38 10.07
C HIS A 10 -16.86 -12.70 10.58
N GLU A 11 -17.41 -13.55 9.70
CA GLU A 11 -17.87 -14.90 10.05
C GLU A 11 -18.86 -14.93 11.24
N ASN A 12 -19.78 -13.95 11.29
CA ASN A 12 -20.73 -13.71 12.39
C ASN A 12 -20.09 -13.30 13.74
N GLU A 13 -18.81 -12.92 13.77
CA GLU A 13 -18.11 -12.47 14.97
C GLU A 13 -17.75 -10.98 14.88
N PRO A 14 -18.09 -10.17 15.91
CA PRO A 14 -17.68 -8.77 15.97
C PRO A 14 -16.18 -8.66 16.31
N LYS A 15 -15.44 -7.92 15.49
CA LYS A 15 -14.00 -7.70 15.62
C LYS A 15 -13.69 -6.20 15.66
N SER A 16 -12.67 -5.85 16.43
CA SER A 16 -12.10 -4.50 16.42
C SER A 16 -11.60 -4.18 15.00
N PRO A 17 -11.82 -2.96 14.49
CA PRO A 17 -11.31 -2.55 13.17
C PRO A 17 -9.79 -2.38 13.15
N ILE A 18 -9.16 -2.15 14.31
CA ILE A 18 -7.70 -2.12 14.47
C ILE A 18 -7.29 -3.35 15.27
N ARG A 19 -6.38 -4.15 14.71
CA ARG A 19 -5.97 -5.44 15.29
C ARG A 19 -4.46 -5.58 15.28
N ILE A 20 -3.95 -6.24 16.32
CA ILE A 20 -2.54 -6.60 16.46
C ILE A 20 -2.48 -8.13 16.49
N TYR A 21 -1.69 -8.70 15.58
CA TYR A 21 -1.36 -10.11 15.52
C TYR A 21 0.09 -10.30 15.93
N ASN A 22 0.42 -11.47 16.47
CA ASN A 22 1.77 -11.83 16.85
C ASN A 22 2.06 -13.26 16.37
N SER A 23 3.24 -13.46 15.80
CA SER A 23 3.85 -14.77 15.63
C SER A 23 5.34 -14.68 15.97
N GLY A 24 5.75 -15.29 17.09
CA GLY A 24 7.14 -15.27 17.55
C GLY A 24 7.63 -13.85 17.87
N ASN A 25 8.58 -13.36 17.08
CA ASN A 25 9.14 -12.01 17.18
C ASN A 25 8.51 -11.00 16.20
N LEU A 26 7.53 -11.43 15.39
CA LEU A 26 6.84 -10.58 14.42
C LEU A 26 5.49 -10.11 14.98
N ILE A 27 5.26 -8.80 14.90
CA ILE A 27 4.00 -8.17 15.29
C ILE A 27 3.43 -7.46 14.07
N VAL A 28 2.18 -7.76 13.73
CA VAL A 28 1.47 -7.16 12.59
C VAL A 28 0.31 -6.33 13.11
N LEU A 29 0.33 -5.04 12.82
CA LEU A 29 -0.78 -4.14 13.09
C LEU A 29 -1.54 -3.87 11.79
N THR A 30 -2.86 -4.03 11.82
CA THR A 30 -3.73 -3.76 10.67
C THR A 30 -4.92 -2.90 11.08
N THR A 31 -5.45 -2.15 10.11
CA THR A 31 -6.70 -1.39 10.22
C THR A 31 -7.57 -1.67 9.01
N GLU A 32 -8.86 -1.93 9.22
CA GLU A 32 -9.86 -2.14 8.16
C GLU A 32 -10.70 -0.89 7.89
N ILE A 33 -10.45 0.19 8.62
CA ILE A 33 -11.11 1.46 8.43
C ILE A 33 -10.09 2.55 8.09
N VAL A 34 -10.56 3.55 7.35
CA VAL A 34 -9.81 4.79 7.18
C VAL A 34 -9.93 5.61 8.46
N LEU A 35 -8.79 5.93 9.07
CA LEU A 35 -8.76 6.71 10.29
C LEU A 35 -8.81 8.21 9.97
N PRO A 36 -9.54 9.02 10.76
CA PRO A 36 -9.47 10.46 10.65
C PRO A 36 -8.07 10.97 10.99
N ALA A 37 -7.72 12.16 10.48
CA ALA A 37 -6.37 12.72 10.61
C ALA A 37 -5.90 12.81 12.08
N GLN A 38 -6.77 13.22 12.99
CA GLN A 38 -6.46 13.30 14.43
C GLN A 38 -6.05 11.92 14.98
N ALA A 39 -6.88 10.91 14.71
CA ALA A 39 -6.59 9.54 15.12
C ALA A 39 -5.29 9.01 14.54
N ILE A 40 -4.93 9.36 13.30
CA ILE A 40 -3.64 8.97 12.70
C ILE A 40 -2.46 9.49 13.53
N PHE A 41 -2.50 10.74 14.01
CA PHE A 41 -1.45 11.29 14.88
C PHE A 41 -1.38 10.57 16.23
N ALA A 42 -2.53 10.36 16.88
CA ALA A 42 -2.60 9.68 18.16
C ALA A 42 -2.14 8.22 18.06
N VAL A 43 -2.58 7.50 17.03
CA VAL A 43 -2.21 6.11 16.75
C VAL A 43 -0.73 6.00 16.41
N SER A 44 -0.20 6.83 15.50
CA SER A 44 1.23 6.81 15.14
C SER A 44 2.12 7.03 16.37
N ARG A 45 1.78 7.99 17.22
CA ARG A 45 2.52 8.25 18.47
C ARG A 45 2.40 7.08 19.45
N SER A 46 1.22 6.49 19.57
CA SER A 46 0.97 5.36 20.47
C SER A 46 1.72 4.11 20.03
N ILE A 47 1.73 3.81 18.72
CA ILE A 47 2.50 2.71 18.13
C ILE A 47 3.99 2.89 18.43
N THR A 48 4.55 4.06 18.13
CA THR A 48 5.98 4.31 18.33
C THR A 48 6.38 4.24 19.81
N LYS A 49 5.57 4.83 20.70
CA LYS A 49 5.81 4.78 22.15
C LYS A 49 5.75 3.34 22.66
N TRP A 50 4.69 2.61 22.31
CA TRP A 50 4.51 1.22 22.72
C TRP A 50 5.63 0.32 22.19
N ALA A 51 6.03 0.49 20.93
CA ALA A 51 7.15 -0.23 20.33
C ALA A 51 8.45 0.00 21.10
N LYS A 52 8.74 1.26 21.49
CA LYS A 52 9.91 1.60 22.28
C LYS A 52 9.88 0.97 23.68
N GLU A 53 8.73 1.05 24.36
CA GLU A 53 8.51 0.44 25.69
C GLU A 53 8.67 -1.08 25.67
N LYS A 54 8.27 -1.73 24.57
CA LYS A 54 8.41 -3.18 24.38
C LYS A 54 9.78 -3.61 23.84
N GLY A 55 10.68 -2.67 23.57
CA GLY A 55 12.00 -2.96 23.03
C GLY A 55 11.95 -3.50 21.59
N VAL A 56 10.93 -3.14 20.82
CA VAL A 56 10.83 -3.53 19.41
C VAL A 56 12.02 -2.98 18.64
N ASN A 57 12.73 -3.85 17.92
CA ASN A 57 13.95 -3.47 17.20
C ASN A 57 13.69 -2.50 16.04
N MET A 58 12.56 -2.68 15.34
CA MET A 58 12.24 -1.90 14.14
C MET A 58 10.73 -1.90 13.88
N ILE A 59 10.22 -0.77 13.40
CA ILE A 59 8.86 -0.66 12.85
C ILE A 59 8.96 -0.66 11.32
N ILE A 60 8.14 -1.45 10.63
CA ILE A 60 8.09 -1.46 9.16
C ILE A 60 6.73 -0.95 8.66
N GLY A 61 6.74 0.14 7.89
CA GLY A 61 5.55 0.68 7.23
C GLY A 61 5.41 0.12 5.80
N LEU A 62 4.19 -0.23 5.38
CA LEU A 62 3.93 -0.85 4.07
C LEU A 62 2.91 0.00 3.29
N THR A 63 3.31 0.63 2.20
CA THR A 63 2.43 1.51 1.43
C THR A 63 2.59 1.35 -0.08
N GLY A 64 1.63 1.86 -0.83
CA GLY A 64 1.72 2.01 -2.28
C GLY A 64 2.38 3.32 -2.69
N LEU A 65 3.00 3.31 -3.87
CA LEU A 65 3.48 4.44 -4.64
C LEU A 65 2.64 4.52 -5.91
N ALA A 66 1.89 5.59 -6.10
CA ALA A 66 1.01 5.71 -7.27
C ALA A 66 1.83 5.78 -8.56
N THR A 67 1.71 4.77 -9.42
CA THR A 67 2.49 4.64 -10.66
C THR A 67 1.57 4.71 -11.88
N PRO A 68 1.67 5.75 -12.74
CA PRO A 68 0.76 5.96 -13.86
C PRO A 68 0.70 4.80 -14.86
N ASN A 69 1.85 4.22 -15.20
CA ASN A 69 1.99 3.11 -16.16
C ASN A 69 1.91 1.72 -15.48
N ARG A 70 1.32 1.61 -14.29
CA ARG A 70 1.30 0.38 -13.51
C ARG A 70 0.72 -0.85 -14.25
N LEU A 71 -0.23 -0.67 -15.17
CA LEU A 71 -0.83 -1.77 -15.97
C LEU A 71 0.14 -2.40 -16.99
N GLU A 72 1.23 -1.71 -17.30
CA GLU A 72 2.27 -2.14 -18.25
C GLU A 72 3.45 -2.78 -17.52
N ILE A 73 3.52 -2.62 -16.20
CA ILE A 73 4.57 -3.17 -15.34
C ILE A 73 4.15 -4.57 -14.91
N GLU A 74 4.96 -5.57 -15.27
CA GLU A 74 4.73 -6.96 -14.87
C GLU A 74 4.95 -7.15 -13.36
N LYS A 75 6.13 -6.75 -12.88
CA LYS A 75 6.50 -6.84 -11.46
C LYS A 75 6.73 -5.44 -10.87
N PRO A 76 5.88 -4.99 -9.93
CA PRO A 76 6.04 -3.73 -9.23
C PRO A 76 7.40 -3.62 -8.54
N ALA A 77 8.10 -2.51 -8.77
CA ALA A 77 9.26 -2.19 -7.97
C ALA A 77 8.84 -1.83 -6.53
N VAL A 78 9.71 -2.18 -5.57
CA VAL A 78 9.58 -1.78 -4.17
C VAL A 78 10.75 -0.91 -3.80
N TYR A 79 10.44 0.26 -3.26
CA TYR A 79 11.40 1.23 -2.76
C TYR A 79 11.40 1.23 -1.23
N GLY A 80 12.54 1.56 -0.63
CA GLY A 80 12.71 1.64 0.82
C GLY A 80 13.14 3.03 1.29
N ILE A 81 12.55 3.48 2.39
CA ILE A 81 12.97 4.66 3.17
C ILE A 81 13.44 4.17 4.54
N GLY A 82 14.69 4.47 4.92
CA GLY A 82 15.24 4.14 6.23
C GLY A 82 15.54 5.39 7.07
N THR A 83 15.08 5.42 8.32
CA THR A 83 15.24 6.59 9.22
C THR A 83 16.66 6.77 9.77
N THR A 84 17.43 5.69 9.86
CA THR A 84 18.78 5.64 10.45
C THR A 84 19.80 5.05 9.47
N PRO A 85 21.12 5.31 9.63
CA PRO A 85 22.15 4.66 8.83
C PRO A 85 22.01 3.14 8.80
N GLU A 86 21.72 2.53 9.95
CA GLU A 86 21.55 1.08 10.10
C GLU A 86 20.37 0.56 9.27
N THR A 87 19.23 1.25 9.31
CA THR A 87 18.07 0.89 8.48
C THR A 87 18.34 1.05 6.98
N ARG A 88 19.13 2.05 6.58
CA ARG A 88 19.51 2.24 5.17
C ARG A 88 20.50 1.18 4.69
N GLU A 89 21.40 0.75 5.56
CA GLU A 89 22.30 -0.38 5.28
C GLU A 89 21.51 -1.69 5.12
N LEU A 90 20.50 -1.93 5.96
CA LEU A 90 19.61 -3.10 5.83
C LEU A 90 18.85 -3.10 4.49
N ILE A 91 18.32 -1.95 4.07
CA ILE A 91 17.67 -1.77 2.76
C ILE A 91 18.66 -2.14 1.64
N SER A 92 19.88 -1.61 1.69
CA SER A 92 20.91 -1.86 0.68
C SER A 92 21.33 -3.34 0.63
N LYS A 93 21.57 -3.97 1.79
CA LYS A 93 21.93 -5.39 1.88
C LYS A 93 20.84 -6.33 1.38
N ALA A 94 19.58 -5.94 1.56
CA ALA A 94 18.42 -6.68 1.04
C ALA A 94 18.18 -6.45 -0.46
N GLY A 95 19.00 -5.64 -1.14
CA GLY A 95 18.83 -5.32 -2.57
C GLY A 95 17.62 -4.44 -2.88
N ILE A 96 17.07 -3.77 -1.86
CA ILE A 96 15.89 -2.90 -1.99
C ILE A 96 16.35 -1.55 -2.54
N LYS A 97 15.66 -1.04 -3.56
CA LYS A 97 15.97 0.28 -4.13
C LYS A 97 15.68 1.37 -3.10
N ALA A 98 16.61 2.31 -2.91
CA ALA A 98 16.35 3.46 -2.06
C ALA A 98 15.32 4.40 -2.72
N PHE A 99 14.46 5.02 -1.91
CA PHE A 99 13.65 6.15 -2.34
C PHE A 99 14.42 7.44 -2.08
N ASP A 100 15.15 7.93 -3.08
CA ASP A 100 16.14 9.00 -2.90
C ASP A 100 15.51 10.39 -2.73
N GLU A 101 14.53 10.73 -3.57
CA GLU A 101 13.88 12.04 -3.56
C GLU A 101 12.37 11.92 -3.77
N GLY A 102 11.60 12.71 -3.01
CA GLY A 102 10.15 12.81 -3.14
C GLY A 102 9.47 13.27 -1.86
N LEU A 103 8.13 13.28 -1.89
CA LEU A 103 7.30 13.65 -0.74
C LEU A 103 6.45 12.46 -0.30
N LEU A 104 6.54 12.11 0.97
CA LEU A 104 5.64 11.15 1.61
C LEU A 104 4.55 11.90 2.39
N VAL A 105 3.29 11.54 2.18
CA VAL A 105 2.13 12.13 2.87
C VAL A 105 1.27 11.08 3.55
N GLY A 106 0.36 11.51 4.44
CA GLY A 106 -0.64 10.65 5.07
C GLY A 106 -0.13 9.83 6.26
N THR A 107 -0.71 8.65 6.44
CA THR A 107 -0.51 7.78 7.62
C THR A 107 0.95 7.39 7.80
N TYR A 108 1.58 6.90 6.75
CA TYR A 108 2.97 6.44 6.82
C TYR A 108 3.98 7.58 6.97
N ALA A 109 3.69 8.77 6.42
CA ALA A 109 4.48 9.97 6.70
C ALA A 109 4.45 10.34 8.19
N THR A 110 3.26 10.24 8.79
CA THR A 110 3.06 10.54 10.21
C THR A 110 3.78 9.51 11.08
N LEU A 111 3.64 8.23 10.78
CA LEU A 111 4.35 7.15 11.46
C LEU A 111 5.87 7.32 11.38
N LEU A 112 6.39 7.55 10.16
CA LEU A 112 7.82 7.77 9.92
C LEU A 112 8.33 8.95 10.75
N ARG A 113 7.61 10.07 10.75
CA ARG A 113 7.96 11.27 11.53
C ARG A 113 7.98 11.00 13.03
N GLU A 114 6.99 10.29 13.57
CA GLU A 114 6.98 9.95 15.00
C GLU A 114 8.11 8.96 15.35
N CYS A 115 8.43 8.00 14.47
CA CYS A 115 9.58 7.11 14.64
C CYS A 115 10.91 7.90 14.71
N MET A 116 11.11 8.86 13.80
CA MET A 116 12.28 9.74 13.82
C MET A 116 12.39 10.53 15.13
N ARG A 117 11.28 11.13 15.59
CA ARG A 117 11.24 11.89 16.85
C ARG A 117 11.57 11.05 18.07
N ALA A 118 11.13 9.79 18.09
CA ALA A 118 11.36 8.87 19.20
C ALA A 118 12.67 8.08 19.09
N GLN A 119 13.48 8.34 18.05
CA GLN A 119 14.66 7.53 17.73
C GLN A 119 14.34 6.02 17.70
N GLN A 120 13.20 5.68 17.11
CA GLN A 120 12.77 4.30 16.89
C GLN A 120 13.15 3.93 15.45
N PRO A 121 13.96 2.88 15.23
CA PRO A 121 14.31 2.45 13.88
C PRO A 121 13.07 2.13 13.06
N ASN A 122 13.02 2.67 11.84
CA ASN A 122 11.92 2.43 10.92
C ASN A 122 12.44 2.21 9.49
N ILE A 123 11.80 1.27 8.80
CA ILE A 123 11.85 1.13 7.35
C ILE A 123 10.43 1.33 6.83
N THR A 124 10.24 2.13 5.78
CA THR A 124 8.96 2.22 5.07
C THR A 124 9.16 1.73 3.64
N LEU A 125 8.40 0.71 3.26
CA LEU A 125 8.42 0.13 1.92
C LEU A 125 7.29 0.73 1.07
N LEU A 126 7.61 1.11 -0.16
CA LEU A 126 6.69 1.70 -1.13
C LEU A 126 6.69 0.86 -2.40
N ALA A 127 5.60 0.13 -2.66
CA ALA A 127 5.47 -0.62 -3.89
C ALA A 127 4.72 0.18 -4.95
N GLU A 128 5.19 0.15 -6.19
CA GLU A 128 4.44 0.70 -7.32
C GLU A 128 3.04 0.08 -7.39
N ALA A 129 2.01 0.93 -7.38
CA ALA A 129 0.64 0.50 -7.22
C ALA A 129 -0.33 1.39 -8.01
N HIS A 130 -1.52 0.83 -8.25
CA HIS A 130 -2.65 1.60 -8.77
C HIS A 130 -3.15 2.63 -7.75
N LEU A 131 -3.45 3.84 -8.21
CA LEU A 131 -4.00 4.90 -7.35
C LEU A 131 -5.47 4.64 -6.96
N GLN A 132 -6.26 4.07 -7.87
CA GLN A 132 -7.73 4.02 -7.75
C GLN A 132 -8.27 2.61 -7.56
N PHE A 133 -7.43 1.58 -7.68
CA PHE A 133 -7.85 0.19 -7.63
C PHE A 133 -6.97 -0.59 -6.65
N PRO A 134 -7.52 -1.60 -5.96
CA PRO A 134 -6.71 -2.56 -5.21
C PRO A 134 -5.68 -3.22 -6.12
N ASP A 135 -4.45 -3.39 -5.62
CA ASP A 135 -3.34 -3.98 -6.37
C ASP A 135 -2.69 -5.13 -5.57
N PRO A 136 -3.21 -6.36 -5.71
CA PRO A 136 -2.63 -7.54 -5.08
C PRO A 136 -1.20 -7.81 -5.55
N GLY A 137 -0.85 -7.43 -6.78
CA GLY A 137 0.51 -7.60 -7.31
C GLY A 137 1.53 -6.71 -6.60
N ALA A 138 1.15 -5.46 -6.29
CA ALA A 138 1.97 -4.58 -5.47
C ALA A 138 2.15 -5.14 -4.05
N SER A 139 1.08 -5.71 -3.48
CA SER A 139 1.13 -6.38 -2.17
C SER A 139 2.06 -7.60 -2.20
N ALA A 140 2.00 -8.43 -3.25
CA ALA A 140 2.89 -9.57 -3.44
C ALA A 140 4.37 -9.13 -3.48
N SER A 141 4.70 -8.09 -4.26
CA SER A 141 6.06 -7.54 -4.30
C SER A 141 6.55 -7.06 -2.92
N ILE A 142 5.68 -6.47 -2.09
CA ILE A 142 6.02 -6.10 -0.71
C ILE A 142 6.32 -7.34 0.12
N ILE A 143 5.47 -8.38 0.07
CA ILE A 143 5.67 -9.59 0.85
C ILE A 143 6.96 -10.32 0.44
N GLU A 144 7.27 -10.41 -0.85
CA GLU A 144 8.54 -10.95 -1.33
C GLU A 144 9.75 -10.14 -0.83
N THR A 145 9.60 -8.80 -0.78
CA THR A 145 10.63 -7.91 -0.22
C THR A 145 10.81 -8.16 1.28
N LEU A 146 9.71 -8.36 2.02
CA LEU A 146 9.76 -8.71 3.44
C LEU A 146 10.34 -10.11 3.67
N ASN A 147 10.06 -11.09 2.82
CA ASN A 147 10.69 -12.41 2.87
C ASN A 147 12.21 -12.27 2.81
N SER A 148 12.73 -11.46 1.90
CA SER A 148 14.17 -11.19 1.79
C SER A 148 14.72 -10.41 3.00
N LEU A 149 14.01 -9.37 3.44
CA LEU A 149 14.47 -8.47 4.51
C LEU A 149 14.46 -9.12 5.90
N LEU A 150 13.47 -9.97 6.17
CA LEU A 150 13.22 -10.59 7.47
C LEU A 150 13.48 -12.10 7.50
N ASN A 151 13.96 -12.67 6.39
CA ASN A 151 14.15 -14.10 6.20
C ASN A 151 12.86 -14.91 6.49
N LEU A 152 11.75 -14.46 5.90
CA LEU A 152 10.46 -15.13 5.97
C LEU A 152 10.24 -16.00 4.72
N ASN A 153 9.26 -16.90 4.79
CA ASN A 153 8.90 -17.78 3.69
C ASN A 153 7.38 -17.79 3.45
N VAL A 154 6.81 -16.59 3.34
CA VAL A 154 5.37 -16.40 3.08
C VAL A 154 5.12 -16.58 1.59
N ASP A 155 4.23 -17.51 1.25
CA ASP A 155 3.79 -17.72 -0.14
C ASP A 155 2.89 -16.57 -0.61
N VAL A 156 3.10 -16.13 -1.85
CA VAL A 156 2.37 -15.04 -2.51
C VAL A 156 1.56 -15.50 -3.71
N ALA A 157 1.51 -16.81 -4.02
CA ALA A 157 0.82 -17.36 -5.17
C ALA A 157 -0.64 -16.87 -5.28
N GLU A 158 -1.40 -16.91 -4.19
CA GLU A 158 -2.80 -16.45 -4.17
C GLU A 158 -2.94 -14.95 -4.50
N LEU A 159 -1.97 -14.12 -4.08
CA LEU A 159 -1.96 -12.69 -4.40
C LEU A 159 -1.67 -12.46 -5.88
N LEU A 160 -0.76 -13.24 -6.48
CA LEU A 160 -0.42 -13.16 -7.89
C LEU A 160 -1.60 -13.60 -8.78
N ASP A 161 -2.29 -14.68 -8.41
CA ASP A 161 -3.49 -15.15 -9.11
C ASP A 161 -4.60 -14.09 -9.08
N LYS A 162 -4.85 -13.48 -7.91
CA LYS A 162 -5.81 -12.37 -7.78
C LYS A 162 -5.39 -11.13 -8.55
N ALA A 163 -4.09 -10.83 -8.61
CA ALA A 163 -3.57 -9.72 -9.40
C ALA A 163 -3.87 -9.90 -10.89
N GLU A 164 -3.69 -11.12 -11.41
CA GLU A 164 -3.99 -11.46 -12.78
C GLU A 164 -5.49 -11.37 -13.08
N GLU A 165 -6.35 -11.88 -12.17
CA GLU A 165 -7.80 -11.76 -12.29
C GLU A 165 -8.25 -10.30 -12.39
N ILE A 166 -7.75 -9.43 -11.49
CA ILE A 166 -8.08 -8.01 -11.48
C ILE A 166 -7.57 -7.32 -12.76
N ARG A 167 -6.36 -7.67 -13.22
CA ARG A 167 -5.75 -7.10 -14.43
C ARG A 167 -6.57 -7.41 -15.68
N VAL A 168 -7.04 -8.66 -15.83
CA VAL A 168 -7.90 -9.06 -16.95
C VAL A 168 -9.21 -8.29 -16.92
N LYS A 169 -9.89 -8.24 -15.77
CA LYS A 169 -11.15 -7.48 -15.60
C LYS A 169 -10.97 -5.98 -15.89
N ALA A 170 -9.87 -5.38 -15.44
CA ALA A 170 -9.57 -3.98 -15.69
C ALA A 170 -9.39 -3.70 -17.20
N ARG A 171 -8.69 -4.57 -17.92
CA ARG A 171 -8.51 -4.44 -19.38
C ARG A 171 -9.82 -4.60 -20.15
N GLU A 172 -10.68 -5.53 -19.76
CA GLU A 172 -12.00 -5.70 -20.36
C GLU A 172 -12.88 -4.46 -20.17
N LEU A 173 -12.91 -3.91 -18.95
CA LEU A 173 -13.63 -2.67 -18.66
C LEU A 173 -13.13 -1.51 -19.52
N MET A 174 -11.82 -1.32 -19.63
CA MET A 174 -11.24 -0.28 -20.48
C MET A 174 -11.61 -0.45 -21.95
N LYS A 175 -11.58 -1.69 -22.47
CA LYS A 175 -11.97 -1.98 -23.86
C LYS A 175 -13.44 -1.64 -24.11
N ARG A 176 -14.35 -2.04 -23.22
CA ARG A 176 -15.79 -1.72 -23.33
C ARG A 176 -16.04 -0.21 -23.28
N THR A 177 -15.38 0.50 -22.37
CA THR A 177 -15.49 1.97 -22.28
C THR A 177 -15.00 2.64 -23.57
N GLN A 178 -13.89 2.17 -24.16
CA GLN A 178 -13.40 2.69 -25.44
C GLN A 178 -14.36 2.42 -26.60
N GLU A 179 -14.96 1.23 -26.66
CA GLU A 179 -15.97 0.87 -27.67
C GLU A 179 -17.24 1.75 -27.54
N GLN A 180 -17.72 1.96 -26.31
CA GLN A 180 -18.84 2.86 -26.04
C GLN A 180 -18.53 4.30 -26.43
N LEU A 181 -17.37 4.84 -26.05
CA LEU A 181 -16.96 6.19 -26.43
C LEU A 181 -16.82 6.35 -27.95
N ARG A 182 -16.31 5.32 -28.65
CA ARG A 182 -16.27 5.32 -30.13
C ARG A 182 -17.66 5.30 -30.74
N SER A 183 -18.59 4.53 -30.17
CA SER A 183 -19.98 4.51 -30.65
C SER A 183 -20.68 5.85 -30.47
N LEU A 184 -20.46 6.52 -29.33
CA LEU A 184 -21.02 7.85 -29.06
C LEU A 184 -20.48 8.91 -30.02
N ARG A 185 -19.18 8.88 -30.34
CA ARG A 185 -18.58 9.78 -31.35
C ARG A 185 -19.20 9.58 -32.74
N LYS A 186 -19.40 8.34 -33.16
CA LYS A 186 -20.05 8.04 -34.45
C LYS A 186 -21.49 8.55 -34.52
N VAL A 187 -22.24 8.46 -33.42
CA VAL A 187 -23.60 9.01 -33.33
C VAL A 187 -23.57 10.54 -33.44
N GLN A 188 -22.66 11.21 -32.72
CA GLN A 188 -22.47 12.67 -32.82
C GLN A 188 -22.05 13.14 -34.22
N GLU A 189 -21.17 12.41 -34.90
CA GLU A 189 -20.74 12.70 -36.27
C GLU A 189 -21.88 12.53 -37.29
N GLN A 190 -22.83 11.62 -37.04
CA GLN A 190 -24.02 11.41 -37.88
C GLN A 190 -25.12 12.45 -37.64
N GLU A 191 -25.18 13.06 -36.46
CA GLU A 191 -26.16 14.11 -36.12
C GLU A 191 -25.76 15.51 -36.63
N LEU A 192 -24.52 15.70 -37.08
CA LEU A 192 -24.12 16.92 -37.78
C LEU A 192 -24.75 16.88 -39.19
N PRO A 193 -25.72 17.74 -39.53
CA PRO A 193 -26.24 17.80 -40.89
C PRO A 193 -25.07 18.10 -41.82
N GLY A 194 -24.91 17.29 -42.87
CA GLY A 194 -23.81 17.41 -43.82
C GLY A 194 -23.80 18.82 -44.40
N ILE A 195 -22.84 19.64 -43.94
CA ILE A 195 -22.51 20.89 -44.63
C ILE A 195 -21.75 20.43 -45.88
N TYR A 196 -22.48 20.25 -46.97
CA TYR A 196 -21.90 20.15 -48.29
C TYR A 196 -21.37 21.53 -48.68
N VAL A 197 -20.03 21.64 -48.70
CA VAL A 197 -19.15 22.69 -49.27
C VAL A 197 -19.48 24.14 -48.90
#